data_AF-S8E4G8-F1
#
_entry.id   AF-S8E4G8-F1
#
_cell.length_a   1.000
_cell.length_b   1.000
_cell.length_c   1.000
_cell.angle_alpha   90.00
_cell.angle_beta   90.00
_cell.angle_gamma   90.00
#
_symmetry.space_group_name_H-M   'P 1'
#
loop_
_entity.id
_entity.type
_entity.pdbx_description
1 polymer ?
#
loop_
_entity_poly.entity_id
_entity_poly.type
_entity_poly.pdbx_seq_one_letter_code
_entity_poly.pdbx_strand_id
1 'polypeptide(L)' 'TQAVVNSFILAMVLHPDVYARAQAEMDRVVGSNRLPTLKDRDRLPYLSCVLKETYRCVAIYSMYHGMIV' A
#
# COMPACT_ATOMS: atom_id res chain seq x y z
N THR A 1 2.15 -2.74 13.36
CA THR A 1 1.10 -2.45 12.35
C THR A 1 0.91 -0.94 12.13
N GLN A 2 1.00 -0.07 13.15
CA GLN A 2 0.79 1.38 13.01
C GLN A 2 1.74 2.10 12.03
N ALA A 3 3.06 1.84 12.09
CA ALA A 3 4.04 2.53 11.26
C ALA A 3 3.80 2.31 9.75
N VAL A 4 3.43 1.10 9.35
CA VAL A 4 3.19 0.75 7.94
C VAL A 4 1.95 1.45 7.40
N VAL A 5 0.87 1.52 8.19
CA VAL A 5 -0.35 2.22 7.78
C VAL A 5 -0.09 3.71 7.60
N ASN A 6 0.64 4.33 8.54
CA ASN A 6 1.00 5.75 8.42
C ASN A 6 1.91 6.01 7.21
N SER A 7 2.92 5.17 6.97
CA SER A 7 3.79 5.29 5.80
C SER A 7 3.03 5.04 4.49
N PHE A 8 2.08 4.10 4.47
CA PHE A 8 1.21 3.88 3.31
C PHE A 8 0.37 5.12 3.01
N ILE A 9 -0.31 5.67 4.02
CA ILE A 9 -1.12 6.89 3.87
C ILE A 9 -0.24 8.04 3.38
N LEU A 10 0.94 8.24 3.99
CA LEU A 10 1.89 9.27 3.57
C LEU A 10 2.31 9.09 2.10
N ALA A 11 2.63 7.86 1.69
CA ALA A 11 3.01 7.56 0.31
C ALA A 11 1.86 7.83 -0.68
N MET A 12 0.62 7.51 -0.31
CA MET A 12 -0.56 7.80 -1.14
C MET A 12 -0.86 9.30 -1.24
N VAL A 13 -0.58 10.06 -0.18
CA VAL A 13 -0.72 11.53 -0.18
C VAL A 13 0.36 12.20 -1.03
N LEU A 14 1.60 11.71 -0.95
CA LEU A 14 2.73 12.24 -1.75
C LEU A 14 2.62 11.88 -3.23
N HIS A 15 2.01 10.73 -3.56
CA HIS A 15 1.87 10.22 -4.93
C HIS A 15 0.40 9.95 -5.26
N PRO A 16 -0.41 10.99 -5.48
CA PRO A 16 -1.84 10.85 -5.74
C PRO A 16 -2.14 10.10 -7.06
N ASP A 17 -1.23 10.13 -8.02
CA ASP A 17 -1.30 9.37 -9.27
C ASP A 17 -1.19 7.86 -9.04
N VAL A 18 -0.32 7.44 -8.11
CA VAL A 18 -0.19 6.04 -7.69
C VAL A 18 -1.44 5.60 -6.96
N TYR A 19 -1.97 6.44 -6.06
CA TYR A 19 -3.24 6.18 -5.38
C TYR A 19 -4.39 5.99 -6.36
N ALA A 20 -4.54 6.89 -7.34
CA ALA A 20 -5.59 6.81 -8.34
C ALA A 20 -5.52 5.51 -9.16
N ARG A 21 -4.31 5.06 -9.51
CA ARG A 21 -4.10 3.78 -10.22
C ARG A 21 -4.45 2.58 -9.35
N ALA A 22 -4.04 2.59 -8.08
CA ALA A 22 -4.37 1.52 -7.14
C ALA A 22 -5.88 1.44 -6.88
N GLN A 23 -6.55 2.58 -6.72
CA GLN A 23 -7.99 2.67 -6.56
C GLN A 23 -8.72 2.16 -7.81
N ALA A 24 -8.28 2.55 -9.01
CA ALA A 24 -8.87 2.06 -10.26
C ALA A 24 -8.70 0.54 -10.44
N GLU A 25 -7.58 -0.03 -10.02
CA GLU A 25 -7.38 -1.49 -10.01
C GLU A 25 -8.36 -2.16 -9.03
N MET A 26 -8.49 -1.62 -7.81
CA MET A 26 -9.45 -2.11 -6.82
C MET A 26 -10.89 -2.06 -7.34
N ASP A 27 -11.30 -0.94 -7.93
CA ASP A 27 -12.65 -0.75 -8.47
C ASP A 27 -12.92 -1.73 -9.62
N ARG A 28 -11.92 -2.07 -10.44
CA ARG A 28 -12.05 -3.07 -11.52
C ARG A 28 -12.19 -4.50 -11.01
N VAL A 29 -11.44 -4.86 -9.96
CA VAL A 29 -11.34 -6.25 -9.49
C VAL A 29 -12.44 -6.61 -8.50
N VAL A 30 -12.73 -5.71 -7.56
CA VAL A 30 -13.71 -5.93 -6.49
C VAL A 30 -15.08 -5.38 -6.91
N GLY A 31 -15.10 -4.27 -7.65
CA GLY A 31 -16.32 -3.52 -7.94
C GLY A 31 -16.86 -2.78 -6.72
N SER A 32 -17.94 -2.02 -6.90
CA SER A 32 -18.56 -1.23 -5.83
C SER A 32 -19.60 -1.99 -5.01
N ASN A 33 -19.90 -3.24 -5.37
CA ASN A 33 -21.07 -3.98 -4.89
C ASN A 33 -20.75 -4.96 -3.74
N ARG A 34 -19.48 -5.12 -3.37
CA ARG A 34 -19.03 -6.03 -2.31
C ARG A 34 -17.73 -5.56 -1.68
N LEU A 35 -17.49 -5.99 -0.45
CA LEU A 35 -16.21 -5.77 0.22
C LEU A 35 -15.12 -6.68 -0.38
N PRO A 36 -13.84 -6.24 -0.36
CA PRO A 36 -12.71 -7.06 -0.77
C PRO A 36 -12.58 -8.32 0.11
N THR A 37 -12.26 -9.45 -0.50
CA THR A 37 -11.96 -10.71 0.18
C THR A 37 -10.51 -11.10 -0.03
N LEU A 38 -9.98 -12.00 0.81
CA LEU A 38 -8.59 -12.48 0.67
C LEU A 38 -8.29 -13.11 -0.70
N LYS A 39 -9.30 -13.66 -1.37
CA LYS A 39 -9.18 -14.24 -2.72
C LYS A 39 -8.95 -13.20 -3.82
N ASP A 40 -9.33 -11.94 -3.58
CA ASP A 40 -9.13 -10.86 -4.54
C ASP A 40 -7.69 -10.33 -4.50
N ARG A 41 -6.90 -10.66 -3.47
CA ARG A 41 -5.52 -10.20 -3.29
C ARG A 41 -4.62 -10.60 -4.45
N ASP A 42 -4.75 -11.82 -4.96
CA ASP A 42 -3.96 -12.31 -6.11
C ASP A 42 -4.33 -11.59 -7.42
N ARG A 43 -5.51 -10.95 -7.45
CA ARG A 43 -6.00 -10.17 -8.59
C ARG A 43 -5.67 -8.68 -8.48
N LEU A 44 -5.00 -8.25 -7.42
CA LEU A 44 -4.57 -6.87 -7.18
C LEU A 44 -3.03 -6.76 -7.25
N PRO A 45 -2.41 -7.01 -8.42
CA PRO A 45 -0.97 -7.01 -8.56
C PRO A 45 -0.35 -5.63 -8.32
N TYR A 46 -0.98 -4.54 -8.79
CA TYR A 46 -0.44 -3.19 -8.60
C TYR A 46 -0.49 -2.78 -7.13
N LEU A 47 -1.62 -2.97 -6.46
CA LEU A 47 -1.74 -2.72 -5.02
C LEU A 47 -0.73 -3.56 -4.22
N SER A 48 -0.51 -4.82 -4.61
CA SER A 48 0.48 -5.69 -3.97
C SER A 48 1.91 -5.18 -4.12
N CYS A 49 2.27 -4.62 -5.28
CA CYS A 49 3.56 -3.97 -5.51
C CYS A 49 3.72 -2.72 -4.64
N VAL A 50 2.70 -1.86 -4.56
CA VAL A 50 2.70 -0.66 -3.71
C VAL A 50 2.89 -1.03 -2.24
N LEU A 51 2.22 -2.10 -1.78
CA LEU A 51 2.36 -2.59 -0.42
C LEU A 51 3.79 -3.05 -0.15
N LYS A 52 4.39 -3.83 -1.07
CA LYS A 52 5.80 -4.28 -0.96
C LYS A 52 6.76 -3.11 -0.87
N GLU A 53 6.60 -2.08 -1.69
CA GLU A 53 7.42 -0.87 -1.61
C GLU A 53 7.23 -0.13 -0.29
N THR A 54 6.00 -0.08 0.23
CA THR A 54 5.73 0.51 1.54
C THR A 54 6.46 -0.26 2.65
N TYR A 55 6.41 -1.59 2.63
CA TYR A 55 7.15 -2.42 3.57
C TYR A 55 8.67 -2.25 3.44
N ARG A 56 9.20 -2.13 2.21
CA ARG A 56 10.62 -1.84 1.96
C ARG A 56 11.02 -0.50 2.56
N CYS A 57 10.23 0.54 2.33
CA CYS A 57 10.48 1.87 2.87
C CYS A 57 10.47 1.86 4.40
N VAL A 58 9.47 1.25 5.03
CA VAL A 58 9.37 1.16 6.50
C VAL A 58 10.54 0.38 7.08
N ALA A 59 10.92 -0.75 6.47
CA ALA A 59 12.08 -1.53 6.91
C ALA A 59 13.36 -0.70 6.90
N ILE A 60 13.55 0.11 5.86
CA ILE A 60 14.70 1.02 5.73
C ILE A 60 14.64 2.12 6.82
N TYR A 61 13.50 2.80 6.99
CA TYR A 61 13.35 3.86 7.98
C TYR A 61 13.49 3.37 9.43
N SER A 62 12.95 2.19 9.76
CA SER A 62 13.12 1.59 11.09
C SER A 62 14.56 1.17 11.36
N MET A 63 15.29 0.73 10.33
CA MET A 63 16.72 0.41 10.46
C MET A 63 17.56 1.67 10.69
N TYR A 64 17.29 2.78 9.98
CA TYR A 64 17.96 4.06 10.23
C TYR A 64 17.61 4.67 11.58
N HIS A 65 16.34 4.59 12.00
CA HIS A 65 15.94 5.08 13.32
C HIS A 65 16.60 4.27 14.45
N GLY A 66 16.77 2.94 14.29
CA GLY A 66 17.46 2.09 15.27
C GLY A 66 18.99 2.22 15.26
N MET A 67 19.57 2.86 14.24
CA MET A 67 21.02 3.07 14.11
C MET A 67 21.46 4.48 14.55
N ILE A 68 20.52 5.43 14.64
CA ILE A 68 20.77 6.82 15.04
C ILE A 68 20.39 7.06 16.53
N VAL A 69 19.78 6.09 17.21
CA VAL A 69 19.41 6.14 18.64
C VAL A 69 20.23 5.14 19.44
#